data_AF-A0A4P2R0K3-F1
#
_entry.id   AF-A0A4P2R0K3-F1
#
_cell.length_a   1.000
_cell.length_b   1.000
_cell.length_c   1.000
_cell.angle_alpha   90.00
_cell.angle_beta   90.00
_cell.angle_gamma   90.00
#
_symmetry.space_group_name_H-M   'P 1'
#
loop_
_entity.id
_entity.type
_entity.pdbx_description
1 polymer ?
#
loop_
_entity_poly.entity_id
_entity_poly.type
_entity_poly.pdbx_seq_one_letter_code
_entity_poly.pdbx_strand_id
1 'polypeptide(L)'
;MNTLMKSLMGGALLTTQAMSVSACSSDDASAGDGKGPLSLQVFTADEPGFNVNSTLISGERDAILVDAQFTRSQARLLCDAIEKTGKRLSTVYITHGHPDHHFGLEIIRERFPDAYVFRRRWQWSRDGVRQWWMKPSSTASTRGECIT
;
A
#
# COMPACT_ATOMS: atom_id res chain seq x y z
N MET A 1 58.80 -8.36 -26.95
CA MET A 1 59.80 -7.68 -27.79
C MET A 1 59.19 -6.37 -28.28
N ASN A 2 59.34 -5.30 -27.49
CA ASN A 2 60.05 -4.04 -27.85
C ASN A 2 59.03 -3.03 -28.45
N THR A 3 58.94 -1.75 -28.11
CA THR A 3 59.97 -0.78 -27.70
C THR A 3 59.34 0.42 -26.97
N LEU A 4 60.02 0.85 -25.91
CA LEU A 4 60.17 2.17 -25.30
C LEU A 4 59.56 3.40 -26.01
N MET A 5 59.00 4.34 -25.22
CA MET A 5 59.56 5.69 -25.09
C MET A 5 59.06 6.42 -23.83
N LYS A 6 60.02 7.08 -23.19
CA LYS A 6 59.97 7.84 -21.94
C LYS A 6 59.33 9.21 -22.20
N SER A 7 58.57 9.76 -21.24
CA SER A 7 58.63 11.20 -20.99
C SER A 7 58.24 11.56 -19.56
N LEU A 8 59.03 12.47 -19.03
CA LEU A 8 59.08 13.08 -17.73
C LEU A 8 58.07 14.25 -17.68
N MET A 9 57.25 14.33 -16.62
CA MET A 9 56.61 15.55 -16.09
C MET A 9 55.87 15.09 -14.81
N GLY A 10 56.22 15.47 -13.59
CA GLY A 10 56.44 16.83 -13.13
C GLY A 10 55.08 17.46 -12.79
N GLY A 11 54.54 17.18 -11.60
CA GLY A 11 53.27 17.77 -11.16
C GLY A 11 52.90 17.34 -9.74
N ALA A 12 53.22 18.19 -8.76
CA ALA A 12 52.79 18.04 -7.38
C ALA A 12 51.26 18.11 -7.29
N LEU A 13 50.63 17.03 -6.81
CA LEU A 13 49.20 17.00 -6.53
C LEU A 13 48.99 17.40 -5.07
N LEU A 14 48.58 18.65 -4.84
CA LEU A 14 48.07 19.12 -3.55
C LEU A 14 46.74 18.38 -3.27
N THR A 15 46.77 17.41 -2.35
CA THR A 15 45.55 16.76 -1.86
C THR A 15 44.87 17.65 -0.81
N THR A 16 43.83 18.38 -1.21
CA THR A 16 42.87 18.98 -0.28
C THR A 16 41.92 17.89 0.22
N GLN A 17 42.06 17.47 1.49
CA GLN A 17 41.03 16.66 2.16
C GLN A 17 39.95 17.59 2.72
N ALA A 18 38.70 17.39 2.27
CA ALA A 18 37.53 17.98 2.89
C ALA A 18 37.11 17.12 4.08
N MET A 19 37.05 17.71 5.27
CA MET A 19 36.47 17.06 6.46
C MET A 19 34.95 17.17 6.41
N SER A 20 34.26 16.04 6.33
CA SER A 20 32.81 15.97 6.46
C SER A 20 32.42 16.03 7.93
N VAL A 21 31.65 17.05 8.32
CA VAL A 21 30.99 17.12 9.62
C VAL A 21 29.77 16.20 9.59
N SER A 22 29.83 15.12 10.38
CA SER A 22 28.69 14.24 10.60
C SER A 22 27.75 14.91 11.61
N ALA A 23 26.59 15.37 11.15
CA ALA A 23 25.54 15.86 12.03
C ALA A 23 24.97 14.69 12.85
N CYS A 24 24.90 14.84 14.17
CA CYS A 24 24.06 14.00 15.01
C CYS A 24 22.61 14.47 14.84
N SER A 25 21.79 13.68 14.16
CA SER A 25 20.35 13.86 14.23
C SER A 25 19.86 13.24 15.52
N SER A 26 19.28 14.07 16.38
CA SER A 26 18.66 13.66 17.64
C SER A 26 17.45 12.77 17.33
N ASP A 27 17.52 11.51 17.75
CA ASP A 27 16.38 10.60 17.77
C ASP A 27 15.47 10.95 18.96
N ASP A 28 14.29 11.52 18.70
CA ASP A 28 13.20 11.56 19.67
C ASP A 28 12.32 10.31 19.49
N ALA A 29 12.41 9.39 20.46
CA ALA A 29 11.50 8.28 20.71
C ALA A 29 10.17 8.80 21.32
N SER A 30 9.00 8.18 21.29
CA SER A 30 8.42 6.95 20.74
C SER A 30 6.94 6.96 21.12
N ALA A 31 6.04 6.43 20.27
CA ALA A 31 4.82 5.74 20.70
C ALA A 31 4.20 4.95 19.53
N GLY A 32 4.31 3.62 19.57
CA GLY A 32 3.57 2.70 18.70
C GLY A 32 4.42 1.56 18.13
N ASP A 33 4.38 0.41 18.78
CA ASP A 33 5.21 -0.78 18.52
C ASP A 33 4.83 -1.49 17.20
N GLY A 34 5.64 -1.25 16.17
CA GLY A 34 5.62 -1.89 14.86
C GLY A 34 6.91 -1.51 14.13
N LYS A 35 7.96 -2.31 14.32
CA LYS A 35 9.31 -2.11 13.75
C LYS A 35 9.23 -1.81 12.24
N GLY A 36 9.84 -0.69 11.82
CA GLY A 36 10.01 -0.23 10.44
C GLY A 36 9.15 1.00 10.07
N PRO A 37 9.64 1.95 9.25
CA PRO A 37 8.82 3.06 8.76
C PRO A 37 7.66 2.52 7.91
N LEU A 38 6.43 2.96 8.21
CA LEU A 38 5.27 2.63 7.41
C LEU A 38 5.38 3.27 6.01
N SER A 39 5.06 2.51 4.98
CA SER A 39 5.01 3.00 3.59
C SER A 39 3.57 3.28 3.18
N LEU A 40 3.34 4.43 2.56
CA LEU A 40 2.06 4.84 2.02
C LEU A 40 2.13 4.87 0.50
N GLN A 41 1.22 4.16 -0.16
CA GLN A 41 1.04 4.22 -1.61
C GLN A 41 -0.39 4.60 -1.93
N VAL A 42 -0.56 5.66 -2.72
CA VAL A 42 -1.88 6.10 -3.19
C VAL A 42 -2.06 5.60 -4.63
N PHE A 43 -3.14 4.86 -4.84
CA PHE A 43 -3.58 4.41 -6.16
C PHE A 43 -4.76 5.28 -6.59
N THR A 44 -4.59 6.04 -7.66
CA THR A 44 -5.63 6.89 -8.24
C THR A 44 -6.17 6.26 -9.50
N ALA A 45 -7.50 6.11 -9.56
CA ALA A 45 -8.18 5.59 -10.74
C ALA A 45 -7.97 6.46 -11.98
N ASP A 46 -8.23 5.87 -13.15
CA ASP A 46 -8.43 6.64 -14.38
C ASP A 46 -9.74 7.46 -14.34
N GLU A 47 -9.94 8.28 -15.38
CA GLU A 47 -11.13 9.13 -15.51
C GLU A 47 -12.44 8.32 -15.55
N PRO A 48 -12.55 7.18 -16.26
CA PRO A 48 -13.73 6.30 -16.18
C PRO A 48 -13.98 5.72 -14.78
N GLY A 49 -12.94 5.62 -13.95
CA GLY A 49 -13.03 5.26 -12.54
C GLY A 49 -13.27 6.44 -11.61
N PHE A 50 -13.64 7.62 -12.13
CA PHE A 50 -13.91 8.86 -11.39
C PHE A 50 -12.71 9.39 -10.59
N ASN A 51 -11.48 9.02 -10.96
CA ASN A 51 -10.26 9.44 -10.28
C ASN A 51 -10.28 9.21 -8.75
N VAL A 52 -11.00 8.18 -8.31
CA VAL A 52 -11.11 7.82 -6.90
C VAL A 52 -9.79 7.26 -6.39
N ASN A 53 -9.52 7.47 -5.11
CA ASN A 53 -8.27 7.04 -4.49
C ASN A 53 -8.49 5.81 -3.62
N SER A 54 -7.55 4.86 -3.73
CA SER A 54 -7.32 3.81 -2.75
C SER A 54 -5.94 4.02 -2.13
N THR A 55 -5.81 3.74 -0.85
CA THR A 55 -4.53 3.92 -0.15
C THR A 55 -4.07 2.59 0.44
N LEU A 56 -2.87 2.16 0.06
CA LEU A 56 -2.20 1.00 0.64
C LEU A 56 -1.21 1.47 1.71
N ILE A 57 -1.44 1.03 2.93
CA ILE A 57 -0.55 1.24 4.07
C ILE A 57 0.20 -0.05 4.30
N SER A 58 1.53 -0.04 4.15
CA SER A 58 2.36 -1.24 4.26
C SER A 58 3.34 -1.13 5.41
N GLY A 59 3.44 -2.18 6.22
CA GLY A 59 4.52 -2.42 7.15
C GLY A 59 5.58 -3.36 6.56
N GLU A 60 6.40 -3.96 7.43
CA GLU A 60 7.45 -4.89 7.00
C GLU A 60 6.90 -6.14 6.29
N ARG A 61 5.76 -6.68 6.73
CA ARG A 61 5.19 -7.93 6.20
C ARG A 61 3.73 -7.82 5.77
N ASP A 62 2.96 -7.03 6.51
CA ASP A 62 1.53 -6.88 6.31
C ASP A 62 1.19 -5.54 5.67
N ALA A 63 0.05 -5.51 4.98
CA ALA A 63 -0.53 -4.29 4.44
C ALA A 63 -2.02 -4.19 4.79
N ILE A 64 -2.50 -2.95 4.82
CA ILE A 64 -3.89 -2.55 4.99
C ILE A 64 -4.28 -1.71 3.78
N LEU A 65 -5.40 -2.07 3.15
CA LEU A 65 -5.98 -1.30 2.06
C LEU A 65 -7.12 -0.43 2.61
N VAL A 66 -7.13 0.85 2.23
CA VAL A 66 -8.24 1.78 2.46
C VAL A 66 -8.93 2.01 1.13
N ASP A 67 -10.22 1.66 1.08
CA ASP A 67 -11.13 1.74 -0.07
C ASP A 67 -10.73 0.88 -1.30
N ALA A 68 -11.74 0.45 -2.05
CA ALA A 68 -11.65 -0.67 -2.98
C ALA A 68 -11.84 -0.32 -4.47
N GLN A 69 -11.75 0.97 -4.84
CA GLN A 69 -12.04 1.47 -6.19
C GLN A 69 -13.51 1.30 -6.63
N PHE A 70 -13.90 2.09 -7.63
CA PHE A 70 -15.26 2.07 -8.18
C PHE A 70 -15.49 0.98 -9.23
N THR A 71 -14.53 0.75 -10.13
CA THR A 71 -14.69 -0.17 -11.26
C THR A 71 -13.92 -1.47 -11.05
N ARG A 72 -14.43 -2.58 -11.61
CA ARG A 72 -13.74 -3.89 -11.57
C ARG A 72 -12.38 -3.85 -12.28
N SER A 73 -12.21 -3.03 -13.33
CA SER A 73 -10.94 -2.88 -14.03
C SER A 73 -9.89 -2.22 -13.13
N GLN A 74 -10.25 -1.13 -12.45
CA GLN A 74 -9.35 -0.46 -11.50
C GLN A 74 -9.05 -1.35 -10.30
N ALA A 75 -10.05 -2.07 -9.79
CA ALA A 75 -9.84 -3.03 -8.70
C ALA A 75 -8.82 -4.13 -9.06
N ARG A 76 -8.83 -4.63 -10.30
CA ARG A 76 -7.82 -5.59 -10.79
C ARG A 76 -6.42 -4.98 -10.81
N LEU A 77 -6.27 -3.77 -11.36
CA LEU A 77 -4.98 -3.06 -11.39
C LEU A 77 -4.45 -2.79 -9.98
N LEU A 78 -5.34 -2.44 -9.05
CA LEU A 78 -5.01 -2.29 -7.64
C LEU A 78 -4.54 -3.62 -7.02
N CYS A 79 -5.23 -4.73 -7.27
CA CYS A 79 -4.80 -6.05 -6.79
C CYS A 79 -3.42 -6.42 -7.34
N ASP A 80 -3.17 -6.19 -8.63
CA ASP A 80 -1.87 -6.45 -9.25
C ASP A 80 -0.77 -5.55 -8.63
N ALA A 81 -1.10 -4.30 -8.30
CA ALA A 81 -0.18 -3.41 -7.59
C ALA A 81 0.13 -3.90 -6.16
N ILE A 82 -0.88 -4.38 -5.44
CA ILE A 82 -0.72 -4.96 -4.09
C ILE A 82 0.15 -6.22 -4.15
N GLU A 83 -0.09 -7.13 -5.09
CA GLU A 83 0.70 -8.36 -5.24
C GLU A 83 2.17 -8.07 -5.55
N LYS A 84 2.46 -7.04 -6.36
CA LYS A 84 3.84 -6.60 -6.66
C LYS A 84 4.61 -6.14 -5.42
N THR A 85 3.92 -5.72 -4.35
CA THR A 85 4.58 -5.35 -3.09
C THR A 85 5.16 -6.55 -2.33
N GLY A 86 4.66 -7.77 -2.62
CA GLY A 86 4.99 -8.98 -1.88
C GLY A 86 4.51 -8.99 -0.42
N LYS A 87 3.70 -8.00 0.00
CA LYS A 87 3.14 -7.92 1.35
C LYS A 87 1.85 -8.73 1.45
N ARG A 88 1.56 -9.25 2.63
CA ARG A 88 0.29 -9.90 2.92
C ARG A 88 -0.78 -8.84 3.16
N LEU A 89 -1.81 -8.78 2.31
CA LEU A 89 -2.98 -7.95 2.58
C LEU A 89 -3.79 -8.57 3.71
N SER A 90 -3.69 -7.97 4.90
CA SER A 90 -4.36 -8.48 6.11
C SER A 90 -5.78 -7.93 6.25
N THR A 91 -5.97 -6.69 5.82
CA THR A 91 -7.16 -5.91 6.14
C THR A 91 -7.53 -4.97 4.99
N VAL A 92 -8.83 -4.87 4.73
CA VAL A 92 -9.45 -3.87 3.87
C VAL A 92 -10.40 -3.05 4.74
N TYR A 93 -10.19 -1.73 4.77
CA TYR A 93 -11.01 -0.79 5.51
C TYR A 93 -11.82 0.05 4.51
N ILE A 94 -13.14 0.01 4.63
CA ILE A 94 -14.05 0.82 3.81
C ILE A 94 -14.48 2.03 4.61
N THR A 95 -14.17 3.22 4.09
CA THR A 95 -14.39 4.47 4.82
C THR A 95 -15.87 4.79 4.99
N HIS A 96 -16.67 4.61 3.94
CA HIS A 96 -18.12 4.81 3.96
C HIS A 96 -18.88 4.07 2.85
N GLY A 97 -20.21 4.17 2.85
CA GLY A 97 -21.13 3.37 2.01
C GLY A 97 -21.41 3.90 0.60
N HIS A 98 -20.65 4.88 0.11
CA HIS A 98 -20.77 5.29 -1.28
C HIS A 98 -20.10 4.27 -2.21
N PRO A 99 -20.66 4.07 -3.42
CA PRO A 99 -20.29 2.95 -4.29
C PRO A 99 -18.82 2.96 -4.75
N ASP A 100 -18.23 4.14 -4.87
CA ASP A 100 -16.83 4.38 -5.21
C ASP A 100 -15.82 3.83 -4.21
N HIS A 101 -16.25 3.53 -2.98
CA HIS A 101 -15.38 2.98 -1.94
C HIS A 101 -15.37 1.46 -1.87
N HIS A 102 -16.38 0.78 -2.43
CA HIS A 102 -16.60 -0.64 -2.17
C HIS A 102 -17.01 -1.49 -3.38
N PHE A 103 -17.26 -0.92 -4.55
CA PHE A 103 -17.70 -1.69 -5.72
C PHE A 103 -16.63 -2.66 -6.23
N GLY A 104 -15.35 -2.31 -6.13
CA GLY A 104 -14.26 -3.21 -6.47
C GLY A 104 -13.95 -4.31 -5.44
N LEU A 105 -14.68 -4.33 -4.30
CA LEU A 105 -14.40 -5.25 -3.20
C LEU A 105 -14.57 -6.73 -3.58
N GLU A 106 -15.46 -7.05 -4.51
CA GLU A 106 -15.62 -8.40 -5.07
C GLU A 106 -14.29 -8.96 -5.57
N ILE A 107 -13.60 -8.20 -6.43
CA ILE A 107 -12.32 -8.58 -7.03
C ILE A 107 -11.24 -8.74 -5.95
N ILE A 108 -11.20 -7.82 -4.99
CA ILE A 108 -10.24 -7.90 -3.87
C ILE A 108 -10.50 -9.14 -3.02
N ARG A 109 -11.76 -9.52 -2.78
CA ARG A 109 -12.11 -10.69 -1.97
C ARG A 109 -11.80 -12.01 -2.67
N GLU A 110 -11.89 -12.03 -3.99
CA GLU A 110 -11.46 -13.15 -4.83
C GLU A 110 -9.94 -13.34 -4.79
N ARG A 111 -9.17 -12.24 -4.87
CA ARG A 111 -7.69 -12.28 -4.92
C ARG A 111 -7.05 -12.44 -3.53
N PHE A 112 -7.66 -11.87 -2.50
CA PHE A 112 -7.16 -11.89 -1.12
C PHE A 112 -8.22 -12.49 -0.17
N PRO A 113 -8.46 -13.80 -0.24
CA PRO A 113 -9.56 -14.41 0.49
C PRO A 113 -9.39 -14.44 2.01
N ASP A 114 -8.18 -14.19 2.50
CA ASP A 114 -7.86 -14.17 3.93
C ASP A 114 -7.94 -12.77 4.55
N ALA A 115 -8.13 -11.72 3.73
CA ALA A 115 -8.21 -10.35 4.22
C ALA A 115 -9.53 -10.09 4.96
N TYR A 116 -9.43 -9.46 6.14
CA TYR A 116 -10.60 -8.98 6.89
C TYR A 116 -11.15 -7.71 6.24
N VAL A 117 -12.48 -7.58 6.18
CA VAL A 117 -13.12 -6.36 5.67
C VAL A 117 -13.85 -5.64 6.80
N PHE A 118 -13.36 -4.46 7.17
CA PHE A 118 -14.01 -3.58 8.13
C PHE A 118 -14.83 -2.51 7.43
N ARG A 119 -16.04 -2.29 7.96
CA ARG A 119 -16.97 -1.24 7.53
C ARG A 119 -17.86 -0.87 8.71
N ARG A 120 -18.39 0.36 8.72
CA ARG A 120 -19.39 0.76 9.72
C ARG A 120 -20.72 0.05 9.47
N ARG A 121 -21.19 -0.74 10.44
CA ARG A 121 -22.43 -1.54 10.37
C ARG A 121 -23.67 -0.75 9.92
N TRP A 122 -23.84 0.44 10.47
CA TRP A 122 -25.06 1.24 10.26
C TRP A 122 -25.19 1.83 8.86
N GLN A 123 -24.09 2.20 8.23
CA GLN A 123 -24.11 2.86 6.92
C GLN A 123 -24.68 1.95 5.85
N TRP A 124 -24.20 0.71 5.82
CA TRP A 124 -24.66 -0.33 4.89
C TRP A 124 -26.13 -0.76 5.07
N SER A 125 -26.69 -0.51 6.26
CA SER A 125 -28.09 -0.82 6.54
C SER A 125 -29.04 0.25 6.02
N ARG A 126 -28.58 1.51 5.89
CA ARG A 126 -29.37 2.63 5.34
C ARG A 126 -29.31 2.70 3.83
N ASP A 127 -28.17 2.34 3.24
CA ASP A 127 -27.96 2.42 1.79
C ASP A 127 -28.63 1.26 1.01
N GLY A 128 -29.37 0.37 1.68
CA GLY A 128 -30.10 -0.75 1.06
C GLY A 128 -29.21 -1.88 0.51
N VAL A 129 -27.88 -1.74 0.59
CA VAL A 129 -26.90 -2.68 0.02
C VAL A 129 -26.81 -4.00 0.80
N ARG A 130 -27.47 -4.12 1.95
CA ARG A 130 -27.56 -5.38 2.73
C ARG A 130 -28.13 -6.56 1.94
N GLN A 131 -29.07 -6.35 1.02
CA GLN A 131 -29.76 -7.46 0.33
C GLN A 131 -29.09 -7.91 -0.98
N TRP A 132 -28.33 -7.05 -1.65
CA TRP A 132 -27.90 -7.32 -3.03
C TRP A 132 -26.59 -8.13 -3.14
N TRP A 133 -25.70 -8.03 -2.14
CA TRP A 133 -24.35 -8.58 -2.25
C TRP A 133 -23.97 -9.63 -1.20
N MET A 134 -24.58 -9.60 -0.01
CA MET A 134 -24.25 -10.54 1.06
C MET A 134 -25.23 -11.71 1.13
N LYS A 135 -25.38 -12.46 0.03
CA LYS A 135 -25.77 -13.86 0.16
C LYS A 135 -24.49 -14.69 0.22
N PRO A 136 -24.19 -15.36 1.34
CA PRO A 136 -23.04 -16.25 1.38
C PRO A 136 -23.26 -17.38 0.36
N SER A 137 -22.32 -17.55 -0.58
CA SER A 137 -22.02 -18.91 -1.02
C SER A 137 -21.55 -19.66 0.23
N SER A 138 -22.05 -20.88 0.41
CA SER A 138 -22.14 -21.61 1.68
C SER A 138 -20.82 -22.03 2.35
N THR A 139 -19.72 -21.31 2.13
CA THR A 139 -18.39 -21.62 2.65
C THR A 139 -17.60 -20.40 3.18
N ALA A 140 -18.05 -19.17 2.95
CA ALA A 140 -17.33 -17.99 3.45
C ALA A 140 -17.75 -17.66 4.89
N SER A 141 -17.06 -18.26 5.87
CA SER A 141 -17.10 -17.83 7.27
C SER A 141 -16.65 -16.37 7.36
N THR A 142 -17.58 -15.44 7.57
CA THR A 142 -17.29 -14.04 7.93
C THR A 142 -16.67 -14.01 9.33
N ARG A 143 -15.39 -14.37 9.44
CA ARG A 143 -14.62 -14.06 10.64
C ARG A 143 -14.39 -12.55 10.65
N GLY A 144 -14.73 -11.90 11.76
CA GLY A 144 -14.39 -10.50 12.04
C GLY A 144 -15.48 -9.46 11.71
N GLU A 145 -16.71 -9.64 12.18
CA GLU A 145 -17.56 -8.47 12.45
C GLU A 145 -17.08 -7.81 13.76
N CYS A 146 -16.15 -6.85 13.66
CA CYS A 146 -15.89 -5.95 14.80
C CYS A 146 -16.90 -4.81 14.75
N ILE A 147 -17.76 -4.80 15.76
CA ILE A 147 -18.85 -3.86 15.97
C ILE A 147 -18.35 -2.78 16.94
N THR A 148 -18.36 -1.52 16.51
CA THR A 148 -18.51 -0.36 17.38
C THR A 148 -19.57 0.55 16.79
#